data_AF-A0A4Z0GKS5-F1
#
_entry.id   AF-A0A4Z0GKS5-F1
#
_cell.length_a   1.000
_cell.length_b   1.000
_cell.length_c   1.000
_cell.angle_alpha   90.00
_cell.angle_beta   90.00
_cell.angle_gamma   90.00
#
_symmetry.space_group_name_H-M   'P 1'
#
loop_
_entity.id
_entity.type
_entity.pdbx_description
1 polymer ?
#
loop_
_entity_poly.entity_id
_entity_poly.type
_entity_poly.pdbx_seq_one_letter_code
_entity_poly.pdbx_strand_id
1 'polypeptide(L)'
;GTVGAAGQANYAAANAYLDALAEQRRAAGLPATSVAWGPWADGGMAAQAEVISSRMERFGLPAMAPELAVAALQQALDQDETCLAITDIDWQRFAAGLRATRLAALFGELPEVRQLRLEPEQGAAEGHAQGDEGPALAQRLAGMPDAERERFLLDLVRTHTATVLGHANRENVGAERGFFEMGLDSLTAVELRNRLSTAGGLRLQPTALFDYATPLALARHLKAELVTEGGPDAGSWSQELDRLESAIAGAQLDELARSKAVVRLQALLAKLGEGDNSAAEELNYDLEDVSVDELFDVIDRELGDA
;
A
#
# COMPACT_ATOMS: atom_id res chain seq x y z
N GLY A 1 18.42 -15.67 16.02
CA GLY A 1 17.39 -14.64 15.79
C GLY A 1 16.44 -15.21 14.78
N THR A 2 15.33 -15.78 15.25
CA THR A 2 14.54 -16.76 14.49
C THR A 2 13.66 -16.13 13.40
N VAL A 3 12.88 -15.10 13.76
CA VAL A 3 11.93 -14.47 12.82
C VAL A 3 12.19 -12.98 12.62
N GLY A 4 12.91 -12.33 13.54
CA GLY A 4 13.37 -10.93 13.45
C GLY A 4 12.24 -9.89 13.37
N ALA A 5 12.20 -8.94 14.31
CA ALA A 5 11.28 -7.80 14.23
C ALA A 5 11.98 -6.57 13.64
N ALA A 6 11.22 -5.75 12.90
CA ALA A 6 11.71 -4.45 12.43
C ALA A 6 12.18 -3.59 13.61
N GLY A 7 13.32 -2.91 13.46
CA GLY A 7 13.93 -2.13 14.54
C GLY A 7 14.75 -2.94 15.56
N GLN A 8 14.82 -4.27 15.42
CA GLN A 8 15.55 -5.15 16.34
C GLN A 8 16.75 -5.84 15.70
N ALA A 9 17.39 -5.25 14.67
CA ALA A 9 18.48 -5.92 13.94
C ALA A 9 19.68 -6.29 14.85
N ASN A 10 20.07 -5.39 15.74
CA ASN A 10 21.13 -5.63 16.74
C ASN A 10 20.74 -6.77 17.72
N TYR A 11 19.51 -6.75 18.22
CA TYR A 11 18.97 -7.76 19.12
C TYR A 11 18.84 -9.12 18.42
N ALA A 12 18.36 -9.14 17.16
CA ALA A 12 18.24 -10.33 16.34
C ALA A 12 19.60 -10.95 16.03
N ALA A 13 20.61 -10.13 15.70
CA ALA A 13 21.98 -10.58 15.47
C ALA A 13 22.61 -11.17 16.74
N ALA A 14 22.44 -10.51 17.90
CA ALA A 14 22.93 -11.01 19.17
C ALA A 14 22.30 -12.37 19.53
N ASN A 15 20.98 -12.52 19.36
CA ASN A 15 20.32 -13.79 19.61
C ASN A 15 20.68 -14.86 18.56
N ALA A 16 20.92 -14.49 17.30
CA ALA A 16 21.41 -15.44 16.28
C ALA A 16 22.80 -15.98 16.60
N TYR A 17 23.65 -15.15 17.21
CA TYR A 17 24.93 -15.61 17.72
C TYR A 17 24.75 -16.65 18.84
N LEU A 18 23.78 -16.49 19.74
CA LEU A 18 23.50 -17.47 20.80
C LEU A 18 23.04 -18.82 20.22
N ASP A 19 22.17 -18.79 19.21
CA ASP A 19 21.74 -20.01 18.51
C ASP A 19 22.95 -20.72 17.87
N ALA A 20 23.79 -19.99 17.15
CA ALA A 20 24.99 -20.54 16.52
C ALA A 20 26.01 -21.06 17.54
N LEU A 21 26.16 -20.40 18.69
CA LEU A 21 27.04 -20.83 19.78
C LEU A 21 26.55 -22.15 20.41
N ALA A 22 25.24 -22.31 20.59
CA ALA A 22 24.67 -23.54 21.11
C ALA A 22 24.95 -24.73 20.18
N GLU A 23 24.70 -24.55 18.87
CA GLU A 23 25.04 -25.54 17.84
C GLU A 23 26.53 -25.89 17.83
N GLN A 24 27.41 -24.87 17.90
CA GLN A 24 28.85 -25.08 17.92
C GLN A 24 29.29 -25.91 19.14
N ARG A 25 28.71 -25.66 20.31
CA ARG A 25 29.02 -26.42 21.54
C ARG A 25 28.57 -27.87 21.42
N ARG A 26 27.37 -28.11 20.89
CA ARG A 26 26.84 -29.45 20.65
C ARG A 26 27.69 -30.23 19.66
N ALA A 27 28.13 -29.60 18.57
CA ALA A 27 29.05 -30.20 17.61
C ALA A 27 30.40 -30.57 18.24
N ALA A 28 30.81 -29.89 19.31
CA ALA A 28 32.01 -30.21 20.10
C ALA A 28 31.76 -31.23 21.24
N GLY A 29 30.57 -31.82 21.34
CA GLY A 29 30.20 -32.76 22.40
C GLY A 29 29.94 -32.11 23.76
N LEU A 30 29.73 -30.79 23.80
CA LEU A 30 29.41 -30.04 25.02
C LEU A 30 27.91 -29.73 25.09
N PRO A 31 27.31 -29.72 26.29
CA PRO A 31 25.91 -29.34 26.44
C PRO A 31 25.71 -27.85 26.15
N ALA A 32 24.62 -27.54 25.44
CA ALA A 32 24.10 -26.20 25.23
C ALA A 32 22.63 -26.24 24.78
N THR A 33 21.85 -25.27 25.27
CA THR A 33 20.47 -25.04 24.86
C THR A 33 20.25 -23.54 24.67
N SER A 34 19.79 -23.14 23.49
CA SER A 34 19.35 -21.79 23.13
C SER A 34 17.85 -21.79 22.93
N VAL A 35 17.14 -20.89 23.62
CA VAL A 35 15.68 -20.76 23.51
C VAL A 35 15.33 -19.38 22.96
N ALA A 36 14.66 -19.36 21.81
CA ALA A 36 14.06 -18.17 21.24
C ALA A 36 12.65 -17.96 21.83
N TRP A 37 12.56 -17.09 22.82
CA TRP A 37 11.32 -16.83 23.56
C TRP A 37 10.36 -15.88 22.82
N GLY A 38 9.08 -16.18 22.91
CA GLY A 38 7.99 -15.22 22.75
C GLY A 38 7.88 -14.25 23.94
N PRO A 39 6.89 -13.35 23.95
CA PRO A 39 6.71 -12.39 25.05
C PRO A 39 6.37 -13.10 26.36
N TRP A 40 6.92 -12.61 27.48
CA TRP A 40 6.62 -13.07 28.84
C TRP A 40 5.69 -12.07 29.54
N ALA A 41 4.76 -12.59 30.33
CA ALA A 41 3.88 -11.81 31.20
C ALA A 41 4.58 -11.42 32.52
N ASP A 42 3.91 -10.62 33.33
CA ASP A 42 4.27 -10.27 34.73
C ASP A 42 5.64 -9.60 34.95
N GLY A 43 6.33 -9.18 33.88
CA GLY A 43 7.58 -8.42 33.97
C GLY A 43 8.52 -8.60 32.77
N GLY A 44 9.71 -7.99 32.85
CA GLY A 44 10.76 -8.15 31.84
C GLY A 44 10.63 -7.23 30.61
N MET A 45 11.45 -7.48 29.58
CA MET A 45 11.61 -6.59 28.41
C MET A 45 10.31 -6.41 27.60
N ALA A 46 9.41 -7.40 27.60
CA ALA A 46 8.14 -7.32 26.89
C ALA A 46 7.07 -6.56 27.69
N ALA A 47 7.04 -6.71 29.03
CA ALA A 47 6.07 -6.04 29.89
C ALA A 47 6.44 -4.57 30.22
N GLN A 48 7.72 -4.20 30.12
CA GLN A 48 8.19 -2.83 30.41
C GLN A 48 7.86 -1.82 29.30
N ALA A 49 7.49 -2.28 28.12
CA ALA A 49 7.08 -1.45 27.00
C ALA A 49 5.66 -1.87 26.58
N GLU A 50 4.65 -1.22 27.16
CA GLU A 50 3.22 -1.49 26.93
C GLU A 50 2.84 -1.42 25.43
N VAL A 51 3.59 -0.63 24.66
CA VAL A 51 3.49 -0.57 23.20
C VAL A 51 3.99 -1.85 22.53
N ILE A 52 5.04 -2.49 23.03
CA ILE A 52 5.60 -3.74 22.51
C ILE A 52 4.69 -4.92 22.85
N SER A 53 4.20 -5.02 24.09
CA SER A 53 3.25 -6.07 24.49
C SER A 53 1.95 -5.98 23.69
N SER A 54 1.34 -4.79 23.62
CA SER A 54 0.12 -4.54 22.83
C SER A 54 0.30 -4.86 21.35
N ARG A 55 1.50 -4.62 20.80
CA ARG A 55 1.84 -4.93 19.40
C ARG A 55 1.96 -6.43 19.16
N MET A 56 2.61 -7.17 20.05
CA MET A 56 2.77 -8.63 19.94
C MET A 56 1.43 -9.34 20.07
N GLU A 57 0.61 -8.93 21.04
CA GLU A 57 -0.76 -9.43 21.17
C GLU A 57 -1.59 -9.16 19.91
N ARG A 58 -1.44 -7.97 19.31
CA ARG A 58 -2.12 -7.62 18.05
C ARG A 58 -1.73 -8.50 16.88
N PHE A 59 -0.50 -9.00 16.89
CA PHE A 59 0.05 -9.90 15.86
C PHE A 59 -0.26 -11.38 16.14
N GLY A 60 -0.95 -11.71 17.23
CA GLY A 60 -1.29 -13.09 17.60
C GLY A 60 -0.20 -13.80 18.43
N LEU A 61 0.66 -13.04 19.10
CA LEU A 61 1.69 -13.55 20.02
C LEU A 61 1.40 -13.06 21.45
N PRO A 62 0.45 -13.69 22.16
CA PRO A 62 0.12 -13.32 23.52
C PRO A 62 1.29 -13.57 24.49
N ALA A 63 1.31 -12.82 25.59
CA ALA A 63 2.31 -12.98 26.63
C ALA A 63 2.13 -14.30 27.40
N MET A 64 3.21 -15.06 27.57
CA MET A 64 3.22 -16.32 28.30
C MET A 64 3.33 -16.11 29.80
N ALA A 65 2.53 -16.85 30.57
CA ALA A 65 2.69 -16.93 32.02
C ALA A 65 4.10 -17.46 32.37
N PRO A 66 4.85 -16.80 33.29
CA PRO A 66 6.21 -17.22 33.64
C PRO A 66 6.32 -18.68 34.07
N GLU A 67 5.31 -19.22 34.78
CA GLU A 67 5.29 -20.61 35.24
C GLU A 67 5.27 -21.59 34.06
N LEU A 68 4.50 -21.29 33.00
CA LEU A 68 4.45 -22.10 31.80
C LEU A 68 5.76 -22.03 31.02
N ALA A 69 6.35 -20.85 30.90
CA ALA A 69 7.62 -20.68 30.20
C ALA A 69 8.78 -21.39 30.92
N VAL A 70 8.82 -21.36 32.26
CA VAL A 70 9.80 -22.12 33.05
C VAL A 70 9.57 -23.63 32.93
N ALA A 71 8.32 -24.09 32.91
CA ALA A 71 8.02 -25.51 32.68
C ALA A 71 8.47 -25.97 31.28
N ALA A 72 8.28 -25.14 30.26
CA ALA A 72 8.76 -25.41 28.91
C ALA A 72 10.30 -25.46 28.82
N LEU A 73 11.00 -24.61 29.58
CA LEU A 73 12.46 -24.69 29.70
C LEU A 73 12.90 -26.01 30.33
N GLN A 74 12.25 -26.45 31.41
CA GLN A 74 12.55 -27.74 32.03
C GLN A 74 12.36 -28.88 31.03
N GLN A 75 11.27 -28.87 30.28
CA GLN A 75 11.01 -29.88 29.24
C GLN A 75 12.09 -29.88 28.15
N ALA A 76 12.55 -28.71 27.70
CA ALA A 76 13.63 -28.59 26.72
C ALA A 76 14.95 -29.17 27.23
N LEU A 77 15.25 -28.98 28.52
CA LEU A 77 16.43 -29.56 29.17
C LEU A 77 16.28 -31.08 29.33
N ASP A 78 15.11 -31.56 29.72
CA ASP A 78 14.83 -33.00 29.91
C ASP A 78 14.91 -33.77 28.58
N GLN A 79 14.54 -33.12 27.47
CA GLN A 79 14.60 -33.67 26.11
C GLN A 79 15.96 -33.46 25.42
N ASP A 80 16.92 -32.84 26.11
CA ASP A 80 18.25 -32.51 25.59
C ASP A 80 18.23 -31.69 24.29
N GLU A 81 17.27 -30.77 24.17
CA GLU A 81 17.12 -29.92 23.00
C GLU A 81 18.28 -28.91 22.86
N THR A 82 18.56 -28.52 21.61
CA THR A 82 19.65 -27.59 21.29
C THR A 82 19.15 -26.18 20.97
N CYS A 83 18.33 -26.03 19.94
CA CYS A 83 17.79 -24.75 19.51
C CYS A 83 16.28 -24.90 19.31
N LEU A 84 15.49 -24.12 20.05
CA LEU A 84 14.03 -24.16 19.97
C LEU A 84 13.44 -22.77 20.11
N ALA A 85 12.26 -22.57 19.51
CA ALA A 85 11.44 -21.39 19.73
C ALA A 85 10.25 -21.78 20.60
N ILE A 86 10.04 -21.05 21.70
CA ILE A 86 8.90 -21.25 22.60
C ILE A 86 8.12 -19.94 22.65
N THR A 87 6.91 -19.95 22.14
CA THR A 87 5.98 -18.83 22.18
C THR A 87 4.56 -19.37 22.21
N ASP A 88 3.67 -18.66 22.89
CA ASP A 88 2.24 -18.85 22.73
C ASP A 88 1.80 -18.16 21.44
N ILE A 89 0.90 -18.79 20.69
CA ILE A 89 0.45 -18.33 19.38
C ILE A 89 -1.06 -18.48 19.29
N ASP A 90 -1.74 -17.35 19.12
CA ASP A 90 -3.11 -17.32 18.61
C ASP A 90 -3.04 -17.52 17.08
N TRP A 91 -3.17 -18.78 16.65
CA TRP A 91 -3.01 -19.16 15.25
C TRP A 91 -3.99 -18.45 14.31
N GLN A 92 -5.21 -18.15 14.77
CA GLN A 92 -6.22 -17.47 13.98
C GLN A 92 -5.77 -16.03 13.68
N ARG A 93 -5.35 -15.31 14.73
CA ARG A 93 -4.86 -13.94 14.61
C ARG A 93 -3.51 -13.85 13.88
N PHE A 94 -2.61 -14.78 14.18
CA PHE A 94 -1.29 -14.86 13.57
C PHE A 94 -1.38 -15.14 12.07
N ALA A 95 -2.19 -16.14 11.65
CA ALA A 95 -2.38 -16.45 10.25
C ALA A 95 -3.00 -15.28 9.45
N ALA A 96 -3.95 -14.54 10.05
CA ALA A 96 -4.51 -13.33 9.44
C ALA A 96 -3.43 -12.25 9.23
N GLY A 97 -2.55 -12.04 10.23
CA GLY A 97 -1.43 -11.10 10.14
C GLY A 97 -0.36 -11.49 9.12
N LEU A 98 -0.19 -12.79 8.85
CA LEU A 98 0.78 -13.30 7.89
C LEU A 98 0.41 -13.03 6.43
N ARG A 99 -0.89 -13.01 6.07
CA ARG A 99 -1.40 -12.93 4.68
C ARG A 99 -0.85 -11.72 3.89
N ALA A 100 -0.38 -10.68 4.57
CA ALA A 100 0.18 -9.46 3.97
C ALA A 100 1.72 -9.33 4.08
N THR A 101 2.44 -10.40 4.46
CA THR A 101 3.88 -10.33 4.76
C THR A 101 4.69 -11.42 4.05
N ARG A 102 6.01 -11.19 3.88
CA ARG A 102 6.94 -12.22 3.40
C ARG A 102 7.04 -13.44 4.33
N LEU A 103 6.59 -13.32 5.58
CA LEU A 103 6.58 -14.41 6.56
C LEU A 103 5.57 -15.51 6.22
N ALA A 104 4.60 -15.25 5.33
CA ALA A 104 3.68 -16.26 4.84
C ALA A 104 4.39 -17.48 4.24
N ALA A 105 5.55 -17.29 3.60
CA ALA A 105 6.36 -18.38 3.08
C ALA A 105 7.06 -19.20 4.17
N LEU A 106 7.45 -18.56 5.28
CA LEU A 106 8.15 -19.22 6.39
C LEU A 106 7.20 -20.09 7.23
N PHE A 107 5.97 -19.61 7.44
CA PHE A 107 4.98 -20.29 8.31
C PHE A 107 3.90 -21.05 7.55
N GLY A 108 3.84 -20.94 6.21
CA GLY A 108 2.78 -21.54 5.39
C GLY A 108 2.74 -23.06 5.38
N GLU A 109 3.79 -23.72 5.87
CA GLU A 109 3.88 -25.17 5.99
C GLU A 109 3.36 -25.70 7.34
N LEU A 110 3.13 -24.82 8.32
CA LEU A 110 2.61 -25.21 9.63
C LEU A 110 1.18 -25.75 9.51
N PRO A 111 0.85 -26.89 10.14
CA PRO A 111 -0.47 -27.50 10.06
C PRO A 111 -1.61 -26.53 10.41
N GLU A 112 -1.42 -25.72 11.45
CA GLU A 112 -2.40 -24.75 11.96
C GLU A 112 -2.67 -23.65 10.93
N VAL A 113 -1.61 -23.13 10.28
CA VAL A 113 -1.73 -22.12 9.22
C VAL A 113 -2.36 -22.71 7.95
N ARG A 114 -2.04 -23.96 7.62
CA ARG A 114 -2.61 -24.67 6.47
C ARG A 114 -4.09 -24.93 6.63
N GLN A 115 -4.52 -25.40 7.81
CA GLN A 115 -5.93 -25.64 8.12
C GLN A 115 -6.75 -24.37 7.96
N LEU A 116 -6.28 -23.25 8.53
CA LEU A 116 -6.91 -21.93 8.43
C LEU A 116 -6.91 -21.32 7.02
N ARG A 117 -6.13 -21.87 6.08
CA ARG A 117 -6.15 -21.49 4.65
C ARG A 117 -7.11 -22.34 3.82
N LEU A 118 -7.38 -23.57 4.27
CA LEU A 118 -8.23 -24.54 3.59
C LEU A 118 -9.69 -24.45 4.04
N GLU A 119 -9.94 -23.92 5.22
CA GLU A 119 -11.30 -23.60 5.68
C GLU A 119 -11.87 -22.45 4.83
N PRO A 120 -12.99 -22.67 4.10
CA PRO A 120 -13.75 -21.56 3.57
C PRO A 120 -14.29 -20.77 4.77
N GLU A 121 -14.12 -19.45 4.78
CA GLU A 121 -14.53 -18.58 5.89
C GLU A 121 -16.02 -18.76 6.23
N GLN A 122 -16.32 -19.69 7.14
CA GLN A 122 -17.64 -19.96 7.69
C GLN A 122 -17.58 -19.66 9.18
N GLY A 123 -17.42 -18.37 9.51
CA GLY A 123 -17.31 -17.97 10.92
C GLY A 123 -17.00 -16.51 11.19
N ALA A 124 -17.31 -15.59 10.27
CA ALA A 124 -17.28 -14.14 10.53
C ALA A 124 -18.47 -13.41 9.88
N ALA A 125 -19.58 -14.12 9.66
CA ALA A 125 -20.86 -13.53 9.29
C ALA A 125 -21.60 -13.05 10.54
N GLU A 126 -21.08 -11.99 11.18
CA GLU A 126 -21.81 -11.02 12.00
C GLU A 126 -20.81 -9.97 12.53
N GLY A 127 -20.41 -9.05 11.64
CA GLY A 127 -19.62 -7.88 12.00
C GLY A 127 -18.60 -7.46 10.95
N HIS A 128 -19.05 -6.58 10.05
CA HIS A 128 -18.27 -5.87 9.02
C HIS A 128 -18.01 -6.66 7.74
N ALA A 129 -19.01 -6.60 6.85
CA ALA A 129 -18.80 -6.75 5.42
C ALA A 129 -17.75 -5.73 4.95
N GLN A 130 -16.52 -6.16 4.70
CA GLN A 130 -15.51 -5.36 4.00
C GLN A 130 -14.68 -6.28 3.09
N GLY A 131 -15.26 -6.54 1.93
CA GLY A 131 -14.62 -7.21 0.80
C GLY A 131 -15.18 -6.67 -0.50
N ASP A 132 -15.40 -5.35 -0.59
CA ASP A 132 -15.77 -4.66 -1.86
C ASP A 132 -15.57 -3.11 -1.82
N GLU A 133 -14.66 -2.58 -0.98
CA GLU A 133 -14.62 -1.12 -0.70
C GLU A 133 -13.72 -0.29 -1.63
N GLY A 134 -12.85 -0.91 -2.44
CA GLY A 134 -12.00 -0.19 -3.38
C GLY A 134 -12.78 0.64 -4.42
N PRO A 135 -13.81 0.08 -5.07
CA PRO A 135 -14.71 0.84 -5.96
C PRO A 135 -15.60 1.86 -5.21
N ALA A 136 -15.85 1.66 -3.91
CA ALA A 136 -16.77 2.48 -3.12
C ALA A 136 -16.18 3.84 -2.71
N LEU A 137 -14.86 3.93 -2.50
CA LEU A 137 -14.21 5.20 -2.15
C LEU A 137 -14.15 6.17 -3.33
N ALA A 138 -13.77 5.66 -4.51
CA ALA A 138 -13.73 6.45 -5.74
C ALA A 138 -15.12 7.02 -6.12
N GLN A 139 -16.18 6.21 -6.00
CA GLN A 139 -17.56 6.66 -6.23
C GLN A 139 -18.02 7.72 -5.20
N ARG A 140 -17.67 7.55 -3.92
CA ARG A 140 -17.98 8.55 -2.88
C ARG A 140 -17.26 9.87 -3.12
N LEU A 141 -16.02 9.82 -3.61
CA LEU A 141 -15.24 11.02 -3.96
C LEU A 141 -15.80 11.71 -5.20
N ALA A 142 -16.28 10.97 -6.21
CA ALA A 142 -16.82 11.53 -7.45
C ALA A 142 -18.03 12.46 -7.21
N GLY A 143 -18.84 12.19 -6.18
CA GLY A 143 -20.00 13.02 -5.80
C GLY A 143 -19.69 14.25 -4.94
N MET A 144 -18.46 14.42 -4.43
CA MET A 144 -18.10 15.50 -3.51
C MET A 144 -17.48 16.71 -4.24
N PRO A 145 -17.67 17.95 -3.75
CA PRO A 145 -16.88 19.11 -4.17
C PRO A 145 -15.39 18.95 -3.90
N ASP A 146 -14.54 19.58 -4.72
CA ASP A 146 -13.08 19.39 -4.69
C ASP A 146 -12.42 19.68 -3.32
N ALA A 147 -12.93 20.70 -2.62
CA ALA A 147 -12.49 21.08 -1.27
C ALA A 147 -12.92 20.06 -0.19
N GLU A 148 -14.05 19.39 -0.38
CA GLU A 148 -14.55 18.36 0.53
C GLU A 148 -13.81 17.03 0.34
N ARG A 149 -13.39 16.72 -0.90
CA ARG A 149 -12.57 15.53 -1.20
C ARG A 149 -11.23 15.54 -0.46
N GLU A 150 -10.49 16.65 -0.51
CA GLU A 150 -9.20 16.77 0.18
C GLU A 150 -9.37 16.64 1.70
N ARG A 151 -10.40 17.29 2.26
CA ARG A 151 -10.69 17.21 3.70
C ARG A 151 -11.04 15.79 4.13
N PHE A 152 -11.85 15.09 3.34
CA PHE A 152 -12.24 13.71 3.62
C PHE A 152 -11.03 12.76 3.58
N LEU A 153 -10.18 12.88 2.55
CA LEU A 153 -8.96 12.07 2.43
C LEU A 153 -7.94 12.38 3.53
N LEU A 154 -7.81 13.65 3.93
CA LEU A 154 -6.97 14.02 5.07
C LEU A 154 -7.49 13.38 6.37
N ASP A 155 -8.79 13.41 6.59
CA ASP A 155 -9.42 12.78 7.75
C ASP A 155 -9.21 11.26 7.75
N LEU A 156 -9.29 10.62 6.59
CA LEU A 156 -9.01 9.19 6.41
C LEU A 156 -7.55 8.87 6.81
N VAL A 157 -6.59 9.60 6.23
CA VAL A 157 -5.15 9.41 6.53
C VAL A 157 -4.89 9.60 8.02
N ARG A 158 -5.36 10.70 8.63
CA ARG A 158 -5.16 10.96 10.06
C ARG A 158 -5.78 9.91 10.97
N THR A 159 -6.93 9.34 10.58
CA THR A 159 -7.60 8.28 11.33
C THR A 159 -6.78 6.99 11.33
N HIS A 160 -6.27 6.57 10.17
CA HIS A 160 -5.41 5.40 10.09
C HIS A 160 -4.06 5.63 10.77
N THR A 161 -3.46 6.82 10.65
CA THR A 161 -2.22 7.19 11.35
C THR A 161 -2.41 7.15 12.87
N ALA A 162 -3.51 7.70 13.40
CA ALA A 162 -3.82 7.64 14.82
C ALA A 162 -3.95 6.20 15.31
N THR A 163 -4.62 5.35 14.54
CA THR A 163 -4.81 3.93 14.90
C THR A 163 -3.49 3.17 14.98
N VAL A 164 -2.59 3.42 14.03
CA VAL A 164 -1.26 2.80 13.98
C VAL A 164 -0.37 3.29 15.12
N LEU A 165 -0.46 4.58 15.47
CA LEU A 165 0.27 5.18 16.61
C LEU A 165 -0.35 4.88 17.97
N GLY A 166 -1.50 4.21 18.04
CA GLY A 166 -2.19 3.92 19.29
C GLY A 166 -2.91 5.12 19.92
N HIS A 167 -3.17 6.17 19.15
CA HIS A 167 -3.96 7.32 19.60
C HIS A 167 -5.47 7.04 19.49
N ALA A 168 -6.24 7.46 20.49
CA ALA A 168 -7.69 7.29 20.52
C ALA A 168 -8.41 8.16 19.48
N ASN A 169 -7.81 9.28 19.06
CA ASN A 169 -8.41 10.27 18.17
C ASN A 169 -7.40 10.83 17.16
N ARG A 170 -7.93 11.10 15.95
CA ARG A 170 -7.21 11.70 14.81
C ARG A 170 -6.70 13.13 15.05
N GLU A 171 -7.27 13.81 16.04
CA GLU A 171 -6.93 15.19 16.42
C GLU A 171 -5.49 15.32 16.92
N ASN A 172 -4.94 14.24 17.51
CA ASN A 172 -3.56 14.18 17.98
C ASN A 172 -2.54 14.01 16.84
N VAL A 173 -3.00 13.74 15.61
CA VAL A 173 -2.16 13.65 14.41
C VAL A 173 -2.15 14.99 13.70
N GLY A 174 -1.01 15.67 13.67
CA GLY A 174 -0.87 16.96 12.97
C GLY A 174 -0.92 16.79 11.45
N ALA A 175 -1.74 17.57 10.75
CA ALA A 175 -1.93 17.45 9.30
C ALA A 175 -0.64 17.72 8.49
N GLU A 176 0.20 18.64 8.97
CA GLU A 176 1.46 19.04 8.33
C GLU A 176 2.70 18.48 9.03
N ARG A 177 2.52 17.75 10.14
CA ARG A 177 3.65 17.17 10.88
C ARG A 177 4.12 15.91 10.18
N GLY A 178 5.44 15.71 10.13
CA GLY A 178 6.02 14.54 9.46
C GLY A 178 5.61 13.24 10.15
N PHE A 179 5.31 12.19 9.39
CA PHE A 179 4.95 10.87 9.94
C PHE A 179 6.03 10.35 10.90
N PHE A 180 7.30 10.42 10.50
CA PHE A 180 8.44 9.98 11.31
C PHE A 180 8.66 10.84 12.56
N GLU A 181 8.36 12.15 12.48
CA GLU A 181 8.41 13.05 13.63
C GLU A 181 7.29 12.79 14.65
N MET A 182 6.20 12.16 14.20
CA MET A 182 5.09 11.69 15.05
C MET A 182 5.34 10.28 15.61
N GLY A 183 6.48 9.67 15.31
CA GLY A 183 6.85 8.36 15.83
C GLY A 183 6.46 7.19 14.93
N LEU A 184 6.14 7.42 13.64
CA LEU A 184 6.12 6.30 12.70
C LEU A 184 7.55 5.76 12.50
N ASP A 185 7.66 4.45 12.66
CA ASP A 185 8.82 3.64 12.32
C ASP A 185 8.60 2.87 10.99
N SER A 186 9.60 2.10 10.56
CA SER A 186 9.52 1.36 9.29
C SER A 186 8.39 0.32 9.22
N LEU A 187 7.92 -0.24 10.35
CA LEU A 187 6.86 -1.25 10.32
C LEU A 187 5.47 -0.61 10.40
N THR A 188 5.32 0.41 11.24
CA THR A 188 4.10 1.22 11.32
C THR A 188 3.84 1.99 10.03
N ALA A 189 4.90 2.37 9.29
CA ALA A 189 4.78 2.87 7.93
C ALA A 189 4.16 1.81 6.98
N VAL A 190 4.64 0.57 7.01
CA VAL A 190 4.07 -0.51 6.20
C VAL A 190 2.62 -0.81 6.61
N GLU A 191 2.31 -0.80 7.90
CA GLU A 191 0.96 -1.00 8.41
C GLU A 191 0.00 0.11 7.96
N LEU A 192 0.41 1.38 8.08
CA LEU A 192 -0.35 2.52 7.60
C LEU A 192 -0.61 2.41 6.09
N ARG A 193 0.43 2.07 5.32
CA ARG A 193 0.34 1.88 3.87
C ARG A 193 -0.64 0.77 3.51
N ASN A 194 -0.61 -0.37 4.20
CA ASN A 194 -1.54 -1.48 3.94
C ASN A 194 -2.99 -1.10 4.30
N ARG A 195 -3.20 -0.42 5.43
CA ARG A 195 -4.53 0.07 5.84
C ARG A 195 -5.10 1.05 4.82
N LEU A 196 -4.30 2.00 4.35
CA LEU A 196 -4.71 2.97 3.32
C LEU A 196 -4.93 2.32 1.96
N SER A 197 -4.11 1.34 1.59
CA SER A 197 -4.29 0.57 0.35
C SER A 197 -5.63 -0.19 0.36
N THR A 198 -5.98 -0.76 1.51
CA THR A 198 -7.25 -1.50 1.69
C THR A 198 -8.45 -0.55 1.67
N ALA A 199 -8.40 0.54 2.45
CA ALA A 199 -9.49 1.50 2.54
C ALA A 199 -9.69 2.31 1.24
N GLY A 200 -8.61 2.52 0.49
CA GLY A 200 -8.61 3.27 -0.76
C GLY A 200 -8.81 2.44 -2.02
N GLY A 201 -8.70 1.10 -1.94
CA GLY A 201 -8.62 0.26 -3.13
C GLY A 201 -7.36 0.46 -3.98
N LEU A 202 -6.40 1.27 -3.51
CA LEU A 202 -5.20 1.64 -4.25
C LEU A 202 -4.00 0.78 -3.88
N ARG A 203 -3.09 0.60 -4.84
CA ARG A 203 -1.76 0.04 -4.57
C ARG A 203 -0.76 1.16 -4.30
N LEU A 204 -0.64 1.59 -3.05
CA LEU A 204 0.38 2.56 -2.64
C LEU A 204 1.79 2.00 -2.82
N GLN A 205 2.71 2.75 -3.42
CA GLN A 205 4.11 2.34 -3.56
C GLN A 205 4.82 2.24 -2.20
N PRO A 206 5.85 1.38 -2.07
CA PRO A 206 6.58 1.22 -0.81
C PRO A 206 7.22 2.51 -0.28
N THR A 207 7.54 3.45 -1.17
CA THR A 207 8.18 4.73 -0.85
C THR A 207 7.19 5.86 -0.55
N ALA A 208 5.87 5.64 -0.70
CA ALA A 208 4.87 6.71 -0.65
C ALA A 208 4.89 7.52 0.66
N LEU A 209 5.21 6.90 1.80
CA LEU A 209 5.32 7.61 3.08
C LEU A 209 6.60 8.43 3.24
N PHE A 210 7.61 8.19 2.39
CA PHE A 210 8.81 9.00 2.29
C PHE A 210 8.63 10.13 1.26
N ASP A 211 8.01 9.81 0.13
CA ASP A 211 7.73 10.78 -0.94
C ASP A 211 6.67 11.81 -0.50
N TYR A 212 5.73 11.38 0.36
CA TYR A 212 4.67 12.20 0.93
C TYR A 212 4.73 12.14 2.46
N ALA A 213 5.73 12.80 3.03
CA ALA A 213 6.10 12.68 4.44
C ALA A 213 5.07 13.22 5.46
N THR A 214 3.97 13.84 5.04
CA THR A 214 2.92 14.39 5.92
C THR A 214 1.53 13.85 5.56
N PRO A 215 0.58 13.79 6.52
CA PRO A 215 -0.80 13.40 6.24
C PRO A 215 -1.46 14.19 5.12
N LEU A 216 -1.20 15.51 5.05
CA LEU A 216 -1.73 16.38 4.00
C LEU A 216 -1.12 16.07 2.62
N ALA A 217 0.20 15.84 2.55
CA ALA A 217 0.85 15.49 1.29
C ALA A 217 0.34 14.15 0.75
N LEU A 218 0.17 13.16 1.63
CA LEU A 218 -0.35 11.85 1.25
C LEU A 218 -1.82 11.91 0.81
N ALA A 219 -2.66 12.70 1.49
CA ALA A 219 -4.05 12.89 1.10
C ALA A 219 -4.19 13.52 -0.30
N ARG A 220 -3.32 14.47 -0.65
CA ARG A 220 -3.28 15.07 -1.99
C ARG A 220 -2.84 14.09 -3.06
N HIS A 221 -1.85 13.25 -2.76
CA HIS A 221 -1.44 12.19 -3.68
C HIS A 221 -2.56 11.18 -3.91
N LEU A 222 -3.24 10.73 -2.84
CA LEU A 222 -4.40 9.83 -2.95
C LEU A 222 -5.53 10.45 -3.78
N LYS A 223 -5.77 11.76 -3.63
CA LYS A 223 -6.75 12.50 -4.43
C LYS A 223 -6.38 12.46 -5.91
N ALA A 224 -5.11 12.64 -6.26
CA ALA A 224 -4.65 12.56 -7.64
C ALA A 224 -4.85 11.13 -8.19
N GLU A 225 -4.38 10.10 -7.50
CA GLU A 225 -4.49 8.70 -7.95
C GLU A 225 -5.96 8.25 -8.12
N LEU A 226 -6.83 8.49 -7.12
CA LEU A 226 -8.22 8.04 -7.14
C LEU A 226 -9.10 8.77 -8.15
N VAL A 227 -8.77 10.03 -8.45
CA VAL A 227 -9.50 10.80 -9.47
C VAL A 227 -8.99 10.47 -10.87
N THR A 228 -7.76 9.92 -11.01
CA THR A 228 -7.18 9.55 -12.30
C THR A 228 -7.48 8.09 -12.68
N GLU A 229 -7.59 7.16 -11.73
CA GLU A 229 -8.05 5.77 -11.97
C GLU A 229 -9.56 5.70 -12.30
N GLY A 230 -10.33 6.73 -11.93
CA GLY A 230 -11.61 7.04 -12.57
C GLY A 230 -11.40 7.70 -13.92
N GLY A 231 -10.70 7.03 -14.85
CA GLY A 231 -10.69 7.44 -16.25
C GLY A 231 -12.13 7.67 -16.73
N PRO A 232 -12.38 8.58 -17.68
CA PRO A 232 -13.74 9.01 -17.98
C PRO A 232 -14.57 7.76 -18.28
N ASP A 233 -15.57 7.50 -17.44
CA ASP A 233 -16.53 6.42 -17.69
C ASP A 233 -17.14 6.67 -19.09
N ALA A 234 -17.67 5.65 -19.76
CA ALA A 234 -18.20 5.84 -21.12
C ALA A 234 -19.24 6.99 -21.20
N GLY A 235 -19.94 7.27 -20.10
CA GLY A 235 -20.82 8.43 -19.94
C GLY A 235 -20.13 9.78 -19.71
N SER A 236 -18.90 9.80 -19.19
CA SER A 236 -18.06 11.01 -19.03
C SER A 236 -17.45 11.45 -20.36
N TRP A 237 -17.05 10.50 -21.23
CA TRP A 237 -16.63 10.81 -22.60
C TRP A 237 -17.76 11.45 -23.41
N SER A 238 -18.99 10.92 -23.31
CA SER A 238 -20.16 11.54 -23.93
C SER A 238 -20.40 12.95 -23.42
N GLN A 239 -20.30 13.19 -22.11
CA GLN A 239 -20.47 14.54 -21.54
C GLN A 239 -19.36 15.51 -21.95
N GLU A 240 -18.12 15.05 -22.11
CA GLU A 240 -17.02 15.90 -22.56
C GLU A 240 -17.14 16.23 -24.05
N LEU A 241 -17.62 15.29 -24.86
CA LEU A 241 -17.98 15.52 -26.26
C LEU A 241 -19.16 16.51 -26.38
N ASP A 242 -20.21 16.34 -25.57
CA ASP A 242 -21.35 17.26 -25.53
C ASP A 242 -20.93 18.69 -25.11
N ARG A 243 -20.00 18.82 -24.16
CA ARG A 243 -19.43 20.13 -23.77
C ARG A 243 -18.64 20.76 -24.90
N LEU A 244 -17.82 19.98 -25.61
CA LEU A 244 -17.02 20.45 -26.72
C LEU A 244 -17.92 20.89 -27.90
N GLU A 245 -18.97 20.12 -28.19
CA GLU A 245 -20.00 20.48 -29.18
C GLU A 245 -20.70 21.79 -28.80
N SER A 246 -21.12 21.93 -27.54
CA SER A 246 -21.77 23.14 -27.03
C SER A 246 -20.85 24.37 -27.08
N ALA A 247 -19.55 24.20 -26.79
CA ALA A 247 -18.55 25.26 -26.87
C ALA A 247 -18.29 25.72 -28.32
N ILE A 248 -18.26 24.79 -29.29
CA ILE A 248 -18.10 25.11 -30.70
C ILE A 248 -19.38 25.77 -31.26
N ALA A 249 -20.56 25.28 -30.89
CA ALA A 249 -21.84 25.85 -31.31
C ALA A 249 -22.06 27.28 -30.76
N GLY A 250 -21.53 27.57 -29.58
CA GLY A 250 -21.61 28.89 -28.95
C GLY A 250 -20.50 29.89 -29.35
N ALA A 251 -19.44 29.42 -30.01
CA ALA A 251 -18.29 30.26 -30.34
C ALA A 251 -18.44 30.95 -31.71
N GLN A 252 -18.27 32.27 -31.75
CA GLN A 252 -18.01 33.00 -33.00
C GLN A 252 -16.55 32.80 -33.40
N LEU A 253 -16.28 31.72 -34.13
CA LEU A 253 -14.94 31.42 -34.64
C LEU A 253 -14.71 32.13 -35.99
N ASP A 254 -13.61 32.86 -36.08
CA ASP A 254 -13.08 33.37 -37.35
C ASP A 254 -12.58 32.22 -38.25
N GLU A 255 -12.29 32.52 -39.51
CA GLU A 255 -11.93 31.51 -40.53
C GLU A 255 -10.66 30.73 -40.15
N LEU A 256 -9.69 31.41 -39.55
CA LEU A 256 -8.43 30.80 -39.09
C LEU A 256 -8.62 29.88 -37.88
N ALA A 257 -9.41 30.30 -36.88
CA ALA A 257 -9.72 29.49 -35.70
C ALA A 257 -10.57 28.28 -36.07
N ARG A 258 -11.46 28.41 -37.06
CA ARG A 258 -12.25 27.29 -37.59
C ARG A 258 -11.36 26.24 -38.25
N SER A 259 -10.44 26.65 -39.12
CA SER A 259 -9.51 25.72 -39.78
C SER A 259 -8.62 24.99 -38.78
N LYS A 260 -8.10 25.69 -37.75
CA LYS A 260 -7.30 25.07 -36.68
C LYS A 260 -8.10 24.08 -35.83
N ALA A 261 -9.35 24.39 -35.53
CA ALA A 261 -10.23 23.49 -34.78
C ALA A 261 -10.51 22.20 -35.57
N VAL A 262 -10.79 22.31 -36.87
CA VAL A 262 -11.04 21.16 -37.76
C VAL A 262 -9.82 20.23 -37.82
N VAL A 263 -8.62 20.78 -38.07
CA VAL A 263 -7.38 19.98 -38.14
C VAL A 263 -7.12 19.23 -36.82
N ARG A 264 -7.35 19.90 -35.67
CA ARG A 264 -7.11 19.28 -34.36
C ARG A 264 -8.13 18.20 -34.01
N LEU A 265 -9.38 18.36 -34.46
CA LEU A 265 -10.42 17.33 -34.33
C LEU A 265 -10.15 16.12 -35.24
N GLN A 266 -9.68 16.35 -36.47
CA GLN A 266 -9.25 15.28 -37.37
C GLN A 266 -8.06 14.50 -36.81
N ALA A 267 -7.08 15.18 -36.21
CA ALA A 267 -5.95 14.52 -35.54
C ALA A 267 -6.38 13.68 -34.32
N LEU A 268 -7.37 14.16 -33.56
CA LEU A 268 -7.96 13.39 -32.45
C LEU A 268 -8.75 12.17 -32.96
N LEU A 269 -9.49 12.32 -34.06
CA LEU A 269 -10.18 11.20 -34.73
C LEU A 269 -9.21 10.13 -35.24
N ALA A 270 -8.08 10.54 -35.84
CA ALA A 270 -7.03 9.62 -36.28
C ALA A 270 -6.45 8.82 -35.09
N LYS A 271 -6.14 9.48 -33.97
CA LYS A 271 -5.66 8.83 -32.74
C LYS A 271 -6.66 7.87 -32.10
N LEU A 272 -7.97 8.11 -32.29
CA LEU A 272 -9.02 7.21 -31.81
C LEU A 272 -9.29 6.04 -32.76
N GLY A 273 -8.97 6.19 -34.05
CA GLY A 273 -9.13 5.17 -35.08
C GLY A 273 -7.95 4.18 -35.17
N GLU A 274 -6.75 4.58 -34.76
CA GLU A 274 -5.55 3.74 -34.80
C GLU A 274 -5.45 2.83 -33.57
N GLY A 275 -5.99 1.63 -33.70
CA GLY A 275 -5.66 0.49 -32.85
C GLY A 275 -4.34 -0.20 -33.21
N ASP A 276 -3.49 0.38 -34.08
CA ASP A 276 -2.18 -0.16 -34.41
C ASP A 276 -1.18 0.96 -34.75
N ASN A 277 -0.02 0.90 -34.10
CA ASN A 277 0.88 2.02 -33.84
C ASN A 277 1.98 2.15 -34.91
N SER A 278 1.66 2.66 -36.10
CA SER A 278 2.70 2.84 -37.14
C SER A 278 2.62 4.09 -38.03
N ALA A 279 1.59 4.95 -37.95
CA ALA A 279 1.52 6.15 -38.79
C ALA A 279 1.84 7.46 -38.03
N ALA A 280 1.87 7.42 -36.70
CA ALA A 280 2.11 8.62 -35.88
C ALA A 280 3.57 9.12 -35.89
N GLU A 281 4.54 8.31 -36.33
CA GLU A 281 5.95 8.69 -36.40
C GLU A 281 6.32 9.42 -37.71
N GLU A 282 5.61 9.20 -38.83
CA GLU A 282 5.95 9.85 -40.11
C GLU A 282 5.45 11.31 -40.20
N LEU A 283 4.33 11.66 -39.56
CA LEU A 283 3.78 13.02 -39.62
C LEU A 283 4.41 14.00 -38.61
N ASN A 284 5.08 13.49 -37.56
CA ASN A 284 5.69 14.34 -36.54
C ASN A 284 7.09 14.82 -36.95
N TYR A 285 7.74 14.15 -37.92
CA TYR A 285 9.05 14.55 -38.43
C TYR A 285 8.98 15.59 -39.56
N ASP A 286 7.86 15.70 -40.26
CA ASP A 286 7.74 16.55 -41.46
C ASP A 286 7.09 17.92 -41.19
N LEU A 287 6.80 18.26 -39.93
CA LEU A 287 6.19 19.55 -39.56
C LEU A 287 7.07 20.42 -38.66
N GLU A 288 8.08 19.85 -37.99
CA GLU A 288 9.00 20.64 -37.15
C GLU A 288 10.16 21.26 -37.93
N ASP A 289 10.50 20.75 -39.13
CA ASP A 289 11.65 21.22 -39.93
C ASP A 289 11.28 21.92 -41.25
N VAL A 290 10.00 22.04 -41.58
CA VAL A 290 9.57 22.66 -42.84
C VAL A 290 9.49 24.17 -42.69
N SER A 291 10.24 24.88 -43.55
CA SER A 291 10.24 26.33 -43.56
C SER A 291 8.87 26.89 -43.99
N VAL A 292 8.51 28.09 -43.52
CA VAL A 292 7.20 28.72 -43.82
C VAL A 292 6.94 28.82 -45.33
N ASP A 293 8.00 28.92 -46.15
CA ASP A 293 7.87 29.00 -47.61
C ASP A 293 7.54 27.63 -48.25
N GLU A 294 8.03 26.51 -47.70
CA GLU A 294 7.68 25.15 -48.16
C GLU A 294 6.26 24.73 -47.74
N LEU A 295 5.75 25.31 -46.65
CA LEU A 295 4.37 25.09 -46.19
C LEU A 295 3.34 25.61 -47.21
N PHE A 296 3.66 26.70 -47.94
CA PHE A 296 2.79 27.24 -48.99
C PHE A 296 2.86 26.43 -50.30
N ASP A 297 4.02 25.86 -50.63
CA ASP A 297 4.18 24.97 -51.81
C ASP A 297 3.40 23.64 -51.66
N VAL A 298 3.25 23.15 -50.43
CA VAL A 298 2.42 21.96 -50.15
C VAL A 298 0.93 22.27 -50.32
N ILE A 299 0.49 23.47 -49.93
CA ILE A 299 -0.91 23.92 -50.06
C ILE A 299 -1.28 24.18 -51.52
N ASP A 300 -0.40 24.81 -52.31
CA ASP A 300 -0.66 25.07 -53.74
C ASP A 300 -0.63 23.78 -54.59
N ARG A 301 0.13 22.76 -54.17
CA ARG A 301 0.19 21.46 -54.84
C ARG A 301 -1.01 20.55 -54.55
N GLU A 302 -1.66 20.71 -53.40
CA GLU A 302 -2.84 19.93 -52.99
C GLU A 302 -4.18 20.61 -53.38
N LEU A 303 -4.19 21.93 -53.62
CA LEU A 303 -5.40 22.68 -54.05
C LEU A 303 -5.42 23.04 -55.55
N GLY A 304 -4.45 22.54 -56.32
CA GLY A 304 -4.24 22.87 -57.73
C GLY A 304 -4.85 21.94 -58.78
N ASP A 305 -5.76 21.01 -58.44
CA ASP A 305 -6.52 20.22 -59.43
C ASP A 305 -7.93 19.87 -58.91
N ALA A 306 -8.84 20.86 -58.93
CA ALA A 306 -10.27 20.76 -59.28
C ALA A 306 -10.99 22.11 -59.09
#